data_AF-A0A371IVM1-F1
#
_entry.id   AF-A0A371IVM1-F1
#
_cell.length_a   1.000
_cell.length_b   1.000
_cell.length_c   1.000
_cell.angle_alpha   90.00
_cell.angle_beta   90.00
_cell.angle_gamma   90.00
#
_symmetry.space_group_name_H-M   'P 1'
#
loop_
_entity.id
_entity.type
_entity.pdbx_description
1 polymer ?
#
loop_
_entity_poly.entity_id
_entity_poly.type
_entity_poly.pdbx_seq_one_letter_code
_entity_poly.pdbx_strand_id
1 'polypeptide(L)'
;MTLSYNSSNVIKRENVKFKGKITIGRFEKPIVENAVGAIAEETYQLNEELLRQQEEMEQKIIEAQKQYEEILEKASQESLEMIENSKQEATDIEKKAYEEGHSQGVKNGYEDGYKEAYEENIEKAKQESKKILDSANNVLLNANKEVATYISSKKEEILKLSISIAEQVLREKFEDVESMETIVNSVISEYELKENFVIKANPIYKESLYNQVTELKESQRINGDIFVIGDESIEAGNAIIDTQRGRLLVGIDSVLDKVKEELL
;
A
#
# COMPACT_ATOMS: atom_id res chain seq x y z
N MET A 1 23.01 -22.18 77.14
CA MET A 1 22.94 -22.74 78.50
C MET A 1 21.65 -22.24 79.13
N THR A 2 20.65 -23.12 79.17
CA THR A 2 19.46 -23.21 80.05
C THR A 2 19.05 -21.99 80.89
N LEU A 3 17.83 -21.49 80.64
CA LEU A 3 17.07 -20.68 81.59
C LEU A 3 16.11 -21.59 82.39
N SER A 4 16.21 -21.44 83.71
CA SER A 4 15.66 -22.24 84.81
C SER A 4 14.14 -22.15 84.96
N TYR A 5 13.51 -23.29 85.26
CA TYR A 5 12.11 -23.37 85.68
C TYR A 5 11.92 -22.85 87.12
N ASN A 6 10.71 -22.33 87.34
CA ASN A 6 10.28 -21.51 88.46
C ASN A 6 9.76 -22.37 89.64
N SER A 7 9.92 -21.85 90.85
CA SER A 7 9.66 -22.47 92.16
C SER A 7 8.18 -22.76 92.47
N SER A 8 7.90 -23.93 93.07
CA SER A 8 6.59 -24.28 93.63
C SER A 8 6.42 -23.75 95.06
N ASN A 9 5.42 -22.87 95.26
CA ASN A 9 5.00 -22.35 96.57
C ASN A 9 4.15 -23.39 97.34
N VAL A 10 4.58 -23.75 98.56
CA VAL A 10 3.76 -24.53 99.51
C VAL A 10 3.06 -23.55 100.45
N ILE A 11 1.73 -23.48 100.37
CA ILE A 11 0.89 -22.72 101.30
C ILE A 11 0.63 -23.59 102.53
N LYS A 12 1.25 -23.25 103.66
CA LYS A 12 0.87 -23.77 104.98
C LYS A 12 -0.39 -23.05 105.44
N ARG A 13 -1.49 -23.77 105.64
CA ARG A 13 -2.64 -23.23 106.38
C ARG A 13 -2.78 -23.89 107.74
N GLU A 14 -2.74 -23.03 108.73
CA GLU A 14 -3.02 -23.24 110.14
C GLU A 14 -4.46 -23.74 110.32
N ASN A 15 -4.68 -24.62 111.31
CA ASN A 15 -5.98 -25.12 111.81
C ASN A 15 -6.41 -26.54 111.43
N VAL A 16 -5.57 -27.53 111.72
CA VAL A 16 -6.07 -28.90 111.98
C VAL A 16 -5.99 -29.17 113.49
N LYS A 17 -7.15 -29.18 114.17
CA LYS A 17 -7.30 -29.46 115.60
C LYS A 17 -7.25 -30.97 115.85
N PHE A 18 -6.20 -31.45 116.50
CA PHE A 18 -6.12 -32.81 117.03
C PHE A 18 -7.04 -32.96 118.25
N LYS A 19 -8.02 -33.87 118.18
CA LYS A 19 -8.84 -34.29 119.32
C LYS A 19 -8.43 -35.69 119.78
N GLY A 20 -7.89 -35.78 121.00
CA GLY A 20 -7.82 -37.03 121.77
C GLY A 20 -6.41 -37.42 122.21
N LYS A 21 -6.13 -37.27 123.50
CA LYS A 21 -5.08 -38.03 124.22
C LYS A 21 -5.76 -39.23 124.88
N ILE A 22 -5.21 -40.43 124.69
CA ILE A 22 -5.45 -41.59 125.56
C ILE A 22 -4.08 -42.10 126.01
N THR A 23 -3.93 -42.39 127.30
CA THR A 23 -2.69 -42.80 127.94
C THR A 23 -2.73 -44.29 128.28
N ILE A 24 -1.81 -45.03 127.65
CA ILE A 24 -1.01 -46.20 128.06
C ILE A 24 -1.63 -47.24 129.02
N GLY A 25 -1.75 -48.48 128.51
CA GLY A 25 -1.72 -49.71 129.32
C GLY A 25 -0.41 -50.47 129.06
N ARG A 26 0.37 -50.72 130.11
CA ARG A 26 1.55 -51.59 130.10
C ARG A 26 1.04 -53.03 129.98
N PHE A 27 1.26 -53.67 128.84
CA PHE A 27 1.05 -55.12 128.68
C PHE A 27 2.41 -55.81 128.55
N GLU A 28 2.58 -56.81 129.41
CA GLU A 28 3.74 -57.69 129.51
C GLU A 28 3.97 -58.41 128.18
N LYS A 29 5.25 -58.61 127.83
CA LYS A 29 5.66 -59.39 126.66
C LYS A 29 5.04 -60.80 126.72
N PRO A 30 4.19 -61.21 125.78
CA PRO A 30 4.20 -62.60 125.38
C PRO A 30 5.38 -62.77 124.40
N ILE A 31 6.29 -63.67 124.75
CA ILE A 31 7.23 -64.23 123.79
C ILE A 31 6.36 -64.94 122.74
N VAL A 32 6.29 -64.36 121.54
CA VAL A 32 5.79 -65.05 120.34
C VAL A 32 6.80 -64.77 119.25
N GLU A 33 7.71 -65.72 119.06
CA GLU A 33 8.42 -65.92 117.79
C GLU A 33 7.37 -66.07 116.66
N ASN A 34 7.70 -65.58 115.46
CA ASN A 34 6.94 -65.67 114.20
C ASN A 34 5.88 -64.58 113.93
N ALA A 35 6.32 -63.41 113.46
CA ALA A 35 5.53 -62.55 112.53
C ALA A 35 6.40 -61.55 111.73
N VAL A 36 7.70 -61.83 111.52
CA VAL A 36 8.60 -60.98 110.70
C VAL A 36 8.57 -61.39 109.22
N GLY A 37 8.03 -62.58 108.89
CA GLY A 37 7.90 -63.06 107.51
C GLY A 37 6.77 -62.41 106.71
N ALA A 38 5.56 -62.31 107.29
CA ALA A 38 4.36 -61.91 106.54
C ALA A 38 4.35 -60.44 106.07
N ILE A 39 4.88 -59.50 106.86
CA ILE A 39 4.95 -58.07 106.51
C ILE A 39 6.07 -57.81 105.48
N ALA A 40 7.14 -58.61 105.53
CA ALA A 40 8.23 -58.56 104.56
C ALA A 40 7.81 -59.16 103.21
N GLU A 41 7.01 -60.24 103.20
CA GLU A 41 6.45 -60.83 101.97
C GLU A 41 5.45 -59.90 101.28
N GLU A 42 4.56 -59.23 102.01
CA GLU A 42 3.53 -58.34 101.45
C GLU A 42 4.12 -57.04 100.85
N THR A 43 5.18 -56.50 101.48
CA THR A 43 5.94 -55.34 100.95
C THR A 43 6.88 -55.72 99.81
N TYR A 44 7.34 -56.97 99.74
CA TYR A 44 8.11 -57.49 98.61
C TYR A 44 7.21 -57.70 97.38
N GLN A 45 6.02 -58.27 97.57
CA GLN A 45 5.03 -58.44 96.51
C GLN A 45 4.50 -57.11 95.95
N LEU A 46 4.26 -56.11 96.81
CA LEU A 46 3.83 -54.78 96.36
C LEU A 46 4.92 -54.06 95.55
N ASN A 47 6.20 -54.22 95.94
CA ASN A 47 7.32 -53.67 95.19
C ASN A 47 7.54 -54.39 93.86
N GLU A 48 7.37 -55.72 93.79
CA GLU A 48 7.38 -56.45 92.52
C GLU A 48 6.25 -55.99 91.59
N GLU A 49 5.02 -55.83 92.09
CA GLU A 49 3.88 -55.33 91.30
C GLU A 49 4.12 -53.91 90.78
N LEU A 50 4.66 -53.01 91.62
CA LEU A 50 4.97 -51.63 91.26
C LEU A 50 6.10 -51.56 90.22
N LEU A 51 7.13 -52.40 90.37
CA LEU A 51 8.22 -52.53 89.40
C LEU A 51 7.70 -53.02 88.06
N ARG A 52 6.82 -54.03 88.07
CA ARG A 52 6.15 -54.56 86.87
C ARG A 52 5.30 -53.51 86.17
N GLN A 53 4.56 -52.69 86.93
CA GLN A 53 3.78 -51.57 86.39
C GLN A 53 4.67 -50.45 85.85
N GLN A 54 5.81 -50.18 86.48
CA GLN A 54 6.80 -49.23 85.97
C GLN A 54 7.42 -49.72 84.66
N GLU A 55 7.80 -51.00 84.58
CA GLU A 55 8.32 -51.64 83.36
C GLU A 55 7.27 -51.62 82.22
N GLU A 56 6.00 -51.92 82.50
CA GLU A 56 4.91 -51.83 81.52
C GLU A 56 4.66 -50.39 81.05
N MET A 57 4.78 -49.40 81.95
CA MET A 57 4.63 -48.00 81.60
C MET A 57 5.81 -47.50 80.77
N GLU A 58 7.04 -47.90 81.08
CA GLU A 58 8.22 -47.63 80.26
C GLU A 58 8.10 -48.26 78.87
N GLN A 59 7.66 -49.51 78.79
CA GLN A 59 7.38 -50.18 77.51
C GLN A 59 6.38 -49.39 76.66
N LYS A 60 5.25 -48.94 77.25
CA LYS A 60 4.25 -48.12 76.56
C LYS A 60 4.78 -46.76 76.12
N ILE A 61 5.65 -46.13 76.91
CA ILE A 61 6.29 -44.85 76.56
C ILE A 61 7.23 -45.04 75.37
N ILE A 62 8.04 -46.10 75.38
CA ILE A 62 8.95 -46.45 74.27
C ILE A 62 8.15 -46.75 73.00
N GLU A 63 7.05 -47.50 73.12
CA GLU A 63 6.17 -47.83 72.00
C GLU A 63 5.47 -46.60 71.42
N ALA A 64 4.99 -45.70 72.28
CA ALA A 64 4.39 -44.42 71.87
C ALA A 64 5.41 -43.47 71.22
N GLN A 65 6.65 -43.43 71.72
CA GLN A 65 7.74 -42.67 71.12
C GLN A 65 8.09 -43.19 69.72
N LYS A 66 8.18 -44.53 69.58
CA LYS A 66 8.42 -45.16 68.28
C LYS A 66 7.31 -44.87 67.27
N GLN A 67 6.04 -44.96 67.68
CA GLN A 67 4.90 -44.63 66.82
C GLN A 67 4.89 -43.15 66.42
N TYR A 68 5.25 -42.25 67.35
CA TYR A 68 5.37 -40.82 67.06
C TYR A 68 6.49 -40.52 66.04
N GLU A 69 7.65 -41.16 66.18
CA GLU A 69 8.75 -41.07 65.21
C GLU A 69 8.34 -41.61 63.84
N GLU A 70 7.66 -42.76 63.78
CA GLU A 70 7.13 -43.32 62.52
C GLU A 70 6.13 -42.38 61.83
N ILE A 71 5.22 -41.75 62.59
CA ILE A 71 4.27 -40.76 62.04
C ILE A 71 4.99 -39.53 61.50
N LEU A 72 5.98 -39.01 62.23
CA LEU A 72 6.78 -37.87 61.79
C LEU A 72 7.58 -38.17 60.53
N GLU A 73 8.21 -39.34 60.47
CA GLU A 73 8.99 -39.77 59.31
C GLU A 73 8.08 -39.93 58.09
N LYS A 74 6.91 -40.55 58.27
CA LYS A 74 5.92 -40.71 57.20
C LYS A 74 5.34 -39.38 56.72
N ALA A 75 4.97 -38.48 57.62
CA ALA A 75 4.48 -37.15 57.26
C ALA A 75 5.56 -36.31 56.54
N SER A 76 6.82 -36.46 56.96
CA SER A 76 7.97 -35.83 56.30
C SER A 76 8.17 -36.37 54.88
N GLN A 77 8.11 -37.69 54.69
CA GLN A 77 8.17 -38.32 53.37
C GLN A 77 7.03 -37.86 52.46
N GLU A 78 5.78 -37.92 52.94
CA GLU A 78 4.60 -37.48 52.17
C GLU A 78 4.69 -35.99 51.79
N SER A 79 5.20 -35.14 52.69
CA SER A 79 5.43 -33.72 52.39
C SER A 79 6.51 -33.51 51.33
N LEU A 80 7.61 -34.27 51.38
CA LEU A 80 8.68 -34.18 50.38
C LEU A 80 8.18 -34.65 49.01
N GLU A 81 7.42 -35.74 48.98
CA GLU A 81 6.83 -36.28 47.76
C GLU A 81 5.82 -35.30 47.14
N MET A 82 5.01 -34.64 47.97
CA MET A 82 4.07 -33.61 47.52
C MET A 82 4.78 -32.38 46.94
N ILE A 83 5.87 -31.94 47.57
CA ILE A 83 6.69 -30.83 47.06
C ILE A 83 7.32 -31.20 45.72
N GLU A 84 7.86 -32.42 45.60
CA GLU A 84 8.49 -32.87 44.36
C GLU A 84 7.48 -33.02 43.22
N ASN A 85 6.31 -33.61 43.49
CA ASN A 85 5.21 -33.70 42.54
C ASN A 85 4.74 -32.31 42.10
N SER A 86 4.58 -31.36 43.04
CA SER A 86 4.17 -29.99 42.73
C SER A 86 5.21 -29.25 41.86
N LYS A 87 6.51 -29.47 42.11
CA LYS A 87 7.58 -28.92 41.27
C LYS A 87 7.55 -29.51 39.86
N GLN A 88 7.36 -30.82 39.76
CA GLN A 88 7.28 -31.50 38.47
C GLN A 88 6.09 -30.99 37.66
N GLU A 89 4.91 -30.90 38.29
CA GLU A 89 3.71 -30.33 37.65
C GLU A 89 3.91 -28.87 37.21
N ALA A 90 4.53 -28.04 38.06
CA ALA A 90 4.82 -26.65 37.70
C ALA A 90 5.74 -26.56 36.47
N THR A 91 6.74 -27.44 36.40
CA THR A 91 7.68 -27.50 35.27
C THR A 91 6.98 -27.96 33.99
N ASP A 92 6.08 -28.95 34.09
CA ASP A 92 5.31 -29.46 32.97
C ASP A 92 4.30 -28.42 32.44
N ILE A 93 3.66 -27.67 33.35
CA ILE A 93 2.78 -26.55 33.01
C ILE A 93 3.55 -25.45 32.30
N GLU A 94 4.72 -25.06 32.84
CA GLU A 94 5.57 -24.04 32.22
C GLU A 94 6.00 -24.44 30.81
N LYS A 95 6.43 -25.69 30.63
CA LYS A 95 6.81 -26.23 29.32
C LYS A 95 5.65 -26.22 28.33
N LYS A 96 4.46 -26.68 28.75
CA LYS A 96 3.26 -26.66 27.88
C LYS A 96 2.86 -25.23 27.51
N ALA A 97 2.81 -24.33 28.48
CA ALA A 97 2.45 -22.93 28.24
C ALA A 97 3.45 -22.26 27.28
N TYR A 98 4.75 -22.57 27.40
CA TYR A 98 5.76 -22.10 26.48
C TYR A 98 5.57 -22.66 25.07
N GLU A 99 5.37 -23.97 24.92
CA GLU A 99 5.16 -24.61 23.61
C GLU A 99 3.89 -24.10 22.92
N GLU A 100 2.78 -23.99 23.66
CA GLU A 100 1.51 -23.46 23.16
C GLU A 100 1.64 -21.98 22.78
N GLY A 101 2.22 -21.16 23.66
CA GLY A 101 2.44 -19.73 23.42
C GLY A 101 3.36 -19.48 22.23
N HIS A 102 4.43 -20.25 22.10
CA HIS A 102 5.35 -20.17 20.96
C HIS A 102 4.65 -20.60 19.66
N SER A 103 3.95 -21.74 19.65
CA SER A 103 3.22 -22.22 18.48
C SER A 103 2.16 -21.22 18.01
N GLN A 104 1.37 -20.69 18.95
CA GLN A 104 0.36 -19.67 18.67
C GLN A 104 1.00 -18.36 18.18
N GLY A 105 2.09 -17.92 18.81
CA GLY A 105 2.82 -16.72 18.43
C GLY A 105 3.41 -16.80 17.02
N VAL A 106 3.98 -17.95 16.65
CA VAL A 106 4.49 -18.19 15.29
C VAL A 106 3.35 -18.16 14.27
N LYS A 107 2.23 -18.83 14.57
CA LYS A 107 1.07 -18.84 13.66
C LYS A 107 0.48 -17.45 13.46
N ASN A 108 0.26 -16.71 14.55
CA ASN A 108 -0.29 -15.36 14.49
C ASN A 108 0.67 -14.41 13.78
N GLY A 109 1.96 -14.44 14.12
CA GLY A 109 2.97 -13.59 13.48
C GLY A 109 3.11 -13.87 11.97
N TYR A 110 2.94 -15.12 11.55
CA TYR A 110 2.91 -15.47 10.13
C TYR A 110 1.65 -14.93 9.43
N GLU A 111 0.46 -15.11 10.01
CA GLU A 111 -0.79 -14.62 9.43
C GLU A 111 -0.84 -13.10 9.37
N ASP A 112 -0.46 -12.41 10.45
CA ASP A 112 -0.43 -10.95 10.53
C ASP A 112 0.61 -10.37 9.57
N GLY A 113 1.83 -10.92 9.57
CA GLY A 113 2.89 -10.49 8.66
C GLY A 113 2.54 -10.75 7.20
N TYR A 114 1.90 -11.88 6.88
CA TYR A 114 1.41 -12.16 5.54
C TYR A 114 0.32 -11.18 5.12
N LYS A 115 -0.65 -10.91 5.99
CA LYS A 115 -1.77 -10.01 5.69
C LYS A 115 -1.29 -8.57 5.49
N GLU A 116 -0.47 -8.05 6.39
CA GLU A 116 0.08 -6.69 6.30
C GLU A 116 0.93 -6.52 5.04
N ALA A 117 1.83 -7.48 4.79
CA ALA A 117 2.64 -7.46 3.57
C ALA A 117 1.78 -7.58 2.31
N TYR A 118 0.77 -8.46 2.30
CA TYR A 118 -0.07 -8.68 1.13
C TYR A 118 -0.95 -7.46 0.83
N GLU A 119 -1.64 -6.91 1.84
CA GLU A 119 -2.53 -5.75 1.68
C GLU A 119 -1.78 -4.50 1.25
N GLU A 120 -0.66 -4.16 1.92
CA GLU A 120 0.13 -2.98 1.56
C GLU A 120 0.75 -3.11 0.15
N ASN A 121 1.35 -4.26 -0.16
CA ASN A 121 2.07 -4.41 -1.42
C ASN A 121 1.12 -4.55 -2.61
N ILE A 122 -0.04 -5.17 -2.45
CA ILE A 122 -1.01 -5.26 -3.54
C ILE A 122 -1.58 -3.90 -3.90
N GLU A 123 -1.92 -3.08 -2.91
CA GLU A 123 -2.51 -1.78 -3.21
C GLU A 123 -1.48 -0.85 -3.87
N LYS A 124 -0.24 -0.85 -3.37
CA LYS A 124 0.89 -0.16 -4.02
C LYS A 124 1.12 -0.68 -5.45
N ALA A 125 1.17 -2.00 -5.65
CA ALA A 125 1.37 -2.61 -6.97
C ALA A 125 0.24 -2.30 -7.96
N LYS A 126 -1.02 -2.26 -7.50
CA LYS A 126 -2.18 -1.85 -8.32
C LYS A 126 -2.07 -0.39 -8.74
N GLN A 127 -1.71 0.50 -7.81
CA GLN A 127 -1.55 1.93 -8.09
C GLN A 127 -0.40 2.17 -9.07
N GLU A 128 0.75 1.51 -8.89
CA GLU A 128 1.87 1.59 -9.82
C GLU A 128 1.52 1.03 -11.20
N SER A 129 0.87 -0.14 -11.25
CA SER A 129 0.39 -0.73 -12.51
C SER A 129 -0.56 0.20 -13.25
N LYS A 130 -1.50 0.83 -12.53
CA LYS A 130 -2.42 1.82 -13.11
C LYS A 130 -1.68 3.02 -13.67
N LYS A 131 -0.71 3.58 -12.94
CA LYS A 131 0.13 4.69 -13.43
C LYS A 131 0.90 4.32 -14.69
N ILE A 132 1.47 3.12 -14.75
CA ILE A 132 2.18 2.62 -15.94
C ILE A 132 1.21 2.53 -17.13
N LEU A 133 0.02 1.98 -16.90
CA LEU A 133 -1.00 1.79 -17.94
C LEU A 133 -1.54 3.12 -18.46
N ASP A 134 -1.81 4.07 -17.56
CA ASP A 134 -2.23 5.43 -17.90
C ASP A 134 -1.13 6.17 -18.68
N SER A 135 0.13 6.03 -18.27
CA SER A 135 1.28 6.59 -18.98
C SER A 135 1.41 6.01 -20.39
N ALA A 136 1.33 4.69 -20.52
CA ALA A 136 1.39 4.01 -21.82
C ALA A 136 0.26 4.45 -22.76
N ASN A 137 -0.97 4.59 -22.24
CA ASN A 137 -2.11 5.08 -23.00
C ASN A 137 -1.90 6.54 -23.46
N ASN A 138 -1.36 7.40 -22.59
CA ASN A 138 -1.04 8.78 -22.95
C ASN A 138 0.03 8.86 -24.04
N VAL A 139 1.07 8.02 -23.96
CA VAL A 139 2.10 7.93 -25.02
C VAL A 139 1.47 7.52 -26.35
N LEU A 140 0.61 6.50 -26.37
CA LEU A 140 -0.09 6.07 -27.58
C LEU A 140 -0.99 7.16 -28.16
N LEU A 141 -1.74 7.86 -27.30
CA LEU A 141 -2.64 8.94 -27.74
C LEU A 141 -1.85 10.11 -28.33
N ASN A 142 -0.75 10.50 -27.69
CA ASN A 142 0.14 11.55 -28.18
C ASN A 142 0.81 11.15 -29.50
N ALA A 143 1.31 9.92 -29.62
CA ALA A 143 1.89 9.42 -30.85
C ALA A 143 0.90 9.45 -32.02
N ASN A 144 -0.35 9.04 -31.79
CA ASN A 144 -1.40 9.12 -32.81
C ASN A 144 -1.70 10.57 -33.23
N LYS A 145 -1.72 11.50 -32.26
CA LYS A 145 -1.92 12.92 -32.54
C LYS A 145 -0.76 13.52 -33.33
N GLU A 146 0.47 13.16 -33.00
CA GLU A 146 1.66 13.58 -33.74
C GLU A 146 1.65 13.06 -35.18
N VAL A 147 1.29 11.78 -35.39
CA VAL A 147 1.16 11.20 -36.73
C VAL A 147 0.09 11.93 -37.55
N ALA A 148 -1.09 12.19 -36.97
CA ALA A 148 -2.14 12.93 -37.66
C ALA A 148 -1.70 14.36 -38.04
N THR A 149 -1.02 15.04 -37.12
CA THR A 149 -0.47 16.39 -37.35
C THR A 149 0.59 16.37 -38.45
N TYR A 150 1.51 15.40 -38.41
CA TYR A 150 2.54 15.21 -39.41
C TYR A 150 1.96 14.94 -40.80
N ILE A 151 0.95 14.07 -40.92
CA ILE A 151 0.29 13.80 -42.20
C ILE A 151 -0.37 15.08 -42.73
N SER A 152 -1.08 15.82 -41.88
CA SER A 152 -1.72 17.08 -42.29
C SER A 152 -0.71 18.11 -42.76
N SER A 153 0.37 18.32 -42.00
CA SER A 153 1.41 19.30 -42.36
C SER A 153 2.13 18.89 -43.65
N LYS A 154 2.43 17.59 -43.83
CA LYS A 154 3.07 17.10 -45.05
C LYS A 154 2.17 17.17 -46.27
N LYS A 155 0.86 16.96 -46.11
CA LYS A 155 -0.10 17.18 -47.20
C LYS A 155 -0.08 18.65 -47.65
N GLU A 156 -0.10 19.59 -46.71
CA GLU A 156 -0.03 21.02 -47.01
C GLU A 156 1.30 21.40 -47.69
N GLU A 157 2.44 20.89 -47.20
CA GLU A 157 3.75 21.09 -47.82
C GLU A 157 3.80 20.56 -49.26
N ILE A 158 3.28 19.36 -49.51
CA ILE A 158 3.23 18.76 -50.85
C ILE A 158 2.35 19.59 -51.79
N LEU A 159 1.19 20.07 -51.31
CA LEU A 159 0.31 20.92 -52.10
C LEU A 159 0.99 22.23 -52.47
N LYS A 160 1.62 22.91 -51.50
CA LYS A 160 2.39 24.14 -51.76
C LYS A 160 3.51 23.92 -52.77
N LEU A 161 4.26 22.83 -52.64
CA LEU A 161 5.31 22.45 -53.58
C LEU A 161 4.73 22.21 -54.99
N SER A 162 3.62 21.49 -55.09
CA SER A 162 2.96 21.20 -56.36
C SER A 162 2.47 22.47 -57.06
N ILE A 163 1.88 23.39 -56.29
CA ILE A 163 1.45 24.71 -56.80
C ILE A 163 2.65 25.52 -57.26
N SER A 164 3.75 25.52 -56.50
CA SER A 164 4.99 26.23 -56.88
C SER A 164 5.61 25.68 -58.17
N ILE A 165 5.60 24.36 -58.38
CA ILE A 165 6.07 23.76 -59.62
C ILE A 165 5.16 24.15 -60.79
N ALA A 166 3.83 24.08 -60.60
CA ALA A 166 2.87 24.47 -61.62
C ALA A 166 3.04 25.94 -62.00
N GLU A 167 3.22 26.82 -61.02
CA GLU A 167 3.52 28.24 -61.23
C GLU A 167 4.78 28.43 -62.08
N GLN A 168 5.88 27.77 -61.73
CA GLN A 168 7.13 27.86 -62.46
C GLN A 168 6.99 27.40 -63.93
N VAL A 169 6.34 26.25 -64.15
CA VAL A 169 6.11 25.70 -65.51
C VAL A 169 5.20 26.60 -66.33
N LEU A 170 4.14 27.16 -65.72
CA LEU A 170 3.26 28.11 -66.39
C LEU A 170 4.02 29.36 -66.78
N ARG A 171 4.79 29.97 -65.86
CA ARG A 171 5.56 31.19 -66.16
C ARG A 171 6.55 30.98 -67.30
N GLU A 172 7.22 29.83 -67.37
CA GLU A 172 8.10 29.47 -68.50
C GLU A 172 7.34 29.34 -69.83
N LYS A 173 6.09 28.83 -69.81
CA LYS A 173 5.26 28.67 -71.03
C LYS A 173 4.68 29.98 -71.55
N PHE A 174 4.38 30.93 -70.66
CA PHE A 174 3.78 32.20 -71.04
C PHE A 174 4.80 33.26 -71.49
N GLU A 175 6.09 32.95 -71.56
CA GLU A 175 7.03 33.76 -72.35
C GLU A 175 6.68 33.77 -73.86
N ASP A 176 5.84 32.84 -74.30
CA ASP A 176 5.28 32.80 -75.66
C ASP A 176 4.04 33.72 -75.81
N VAL A 177 4.11 34.58 -76.82
CA VAL A 177 3.14 35.66 -77.07
C VAL A 177 1.76 35.13 -77.50
N GLU A 178 1.71 34.02 -78.25
CA GLU A 178 0.45 33.41 -78.74
C GLU A 178 -0.44 32.86 -77.60
N SER A 179 0.17 32.48 -76.48
CA SER A 179 -0.56 31.95 -75.33
C SER A 179 -1.41 33.03 -74.65
N MET A 180 -0.94 34.28 -74.62
CA MET A 180 -1.66 35.40 -74.01
C MET A 180 -2.88 35.81 -74.84
N GLU A 181 -2.73 35.82 -76.18
CA GLU A 181 -3.83 36.06 -77.12
C GLU A 181 -5.00 35.11 -76.89
N THR A 182 -4.71 33.82 -76.73
CA THR A 182 -5.73 32.79 -76.52
C THR A 182 -6.52 33.05 -75.24
N ILE A 183 -5.82 33.42 -74.16
CA ILE A 183 -6.46 33.74 -72.87
C ILE A 183 -7.34 34.98 -72.98
N VAL A 184 -6.81 36.08 -73.53
CA VAL A 184 -7.57 37.35 -73.63
C VAL A 184 -8.82 37.17 -74.49
N ASN A 185 -8.70 36.52 -75.66
CA ASN A 185 -9.85 36.25 -76.52
C ASN A 185 -10.89 35.34 -75.86
N SER A 186 -10.46 34.37 -75.05
CA SER A 186 -11.36 33.53 -74.26
C SER A 186 -12.13 34.37 -73.23
N VAL A 187 -11.47 35.25 -72.49
CA VAL A 187 -12.13 36.14 -71.52
C VAL A 187 -13.08 37.12 -72.19
N ILE A 188 -12.68 37.73 -73.32
CA ILE A 188 -13.55 38.61 -74.11
C ILE A 188 -14.82 37.87 -74.54
N SER A 189 -14.68 36.61 -74.97
CA SER A 189 -15.80 35.79 -75.44
C SER A 189 -16.70 35.34 -74.29
N GLU A 190 -16.12 34.87 -73.18
CA GLU A 190 -16.84 34.35 -72.01
C GLU A 190 -17.63 35.44 -71.26
N TYR A 191 -17.04 36.63 -71.10
CA TYR A 191 -17.69 37.76 -70.45
C TYR A 191 -18.48 38.66 -71.42
N GLU A 192 -18.61 38.24 -72.68
CA GLU A 192 -19.26 38.98 -73.76
C GLU A 192 -18.88 40.48 -73.81
N LEU A 193 -17.57 40.76 -73.77
CA LEU A 193 -17.05 42.13 -73.76
C LEU A 193 -17.24 42.80 -75.14
N LYS A 194 -18.37 43.48 -75.32
CA LYS A 194 -18.77 44.13 -76.59
C LYS A 194 -18.63 45.67 -76.58
N GLU A 195 -18.48 46.26 -75.40
CA GLU A 195 -18.38 47.71 -75.16
C GLU A 195 -16.92 48.17 -75.02
N ASN A 196 -16.68 49.42 -74.61
CA ASN A 196 -15.33 49.97 -74.45
C ASN A 196 -14.60 49.33 -73.26
N PHE A 197 -13.35 48.91 -73.46
CA PHE A 197 -12.49 48.39 -72.38
C PHE A 197 -11.01 48.66 -72.65
N VAL A 198 -10.19 48.56 -71.61
CA VAL A 198 -8.74 48.76 -71.67
C VAL A 198 -8.06 47.47 -71.24
N ILE A 199 -7.16 46.95 -72.07
CA ILE A 199 -6.28 45.83 -71.73
C ILE A 199 -4.94 46.41 -71.30
N LYS A 200 -4.52 46.11 -70.07
CA LYS A 200 -3.17 46.37 -69.57
C LYS A 200 -2.45 45.03 -69.48
N ALA A 201 -1.29 44.91 -70.10
CA ALA A 201 -0.49 43.69 -70.06
C ALA A 201 0.99 44.03 -70.10
N ASN A 202 1.85 43.06 -69.84
CA ASN A 202 3.29 43.24 -70.01
C ASN A 202 3.60 43.74 -71.45
N PRO A 203 4.55 44.69 -71.65
CA PRO A 203 4.86 45.24 -72.96
C PRO A 203 5.17 44.20 -74.05
N ILE A 204 5.68 43.01 -73.69
CA ILE A 204 5.96 41.93 -74.65
C ILE A 204 4.72 41.46 -75.43
N TYR A 205 3.51 41.59 -74.86
CA TYR A 205 2.27 41.16 -75.51
C TYR A 205 1.54 42.29 -76.25
N LYS A 206 2.00 43.55 -76.10
CA LYS A 206 1.24 44.73 -76.54
C LYS A 206 0.90 44.70 -78.03
N GLU A 207 1.87 44.39 -78.88
CA GLU A 207 1.70 44.41 -80.33
C GLU A 207 0.74 43.30 -80.79
N SER A 208 0.93 42.10 -80.28
CA SER A 208 0.11 40.94 -80.62
C SER A 208 -1.35 41.11 -80.16
N LEU A 209 -1.56 41.56 -78.92
CA LEU A 209 -2.91 41.86 -78.41
C LEU A 209 -3.59 43.00 -79.18
N TYR A 210 -2.82 44.00 -79.63
CA TYR A 210 -3.36 45.08 -80.48
C TYR A 210 -3.85 44.54 -81.83
N ASN A 211 -3.08 43.65 -82.47
CA ASN A 211 -3.46 43.02 -83.74
C ASN A 211 -4.72 42.16 -83.56
N GLN A 212 -4.75 41.30 -82.54
CA GLN A 212 -5.92 40.47 -82.23
C GLN A 212 -7.19 41.32 -82.01
N VAL A 213 -7.10 42.37 -81.20
CA VAL A 213 -8.22 43.27 -80.93
C VAL A 213 -8.71 43.96 -82.21
N THR A 214 -7.79 44.34 -83.09
CA THR A 214 -8.12 44.96 -84.38
C THR A 214 -8.91 43.97 -85.26
N GLU A 215 -8.47 42.71 -85.35
CA GLU A 215 -9.19 41.65 -86.08
C GLU A 215 -10.59 41.39 -85.49
N LEU A 216 -10.75 41.43 -84.17
CA LEU A 216 -12.04 41.28 -83.50
C LEU A 216 -12.99 42.46 -83.81
N LYS A 217 -12.46 43.66 -84.00
CA LYS A 217 -13.22 44.85 -84.41
C LYS A 217 -13.63 44.77 -85.88
N GLU A 218 -12.72 44.35 -86.76
CA GLU A 218 -13.00 44.18 -88.20
C GLU A 218 -14.03 43.08 -88.47
N SER A 219 -14.00 42.00 -87.69
CA SER A 219 -14.99 40.92 -87.74
C SER A 219 -16.33 41.24 -87.07
N GLN A 220 -16.53 42.48 -86.61
CA GLN A 220 -17.75 42.96 -85.93
C GLN A 220 -18.11 42.17 -84.67
N ARG A 221 -17.13 41.49 -84.04
CA ARG A 221 -17.32 40.78 -82.77
C ARG A 221 -17.35 41.75 -81.58
N ILE A 222 -16.73 42.92 -81.72
CA ILE A 222 -16.72 44.00 -80.73
C ILE A 222 -17.06 45.33 -81.41
N ASN A 223 -17.92 46.13 -80.77
CA ASN A 223 -18.40 47.42 -81.29
C ASN A 223 -17.84 48.64 -80.53
N GLY A 224 -17.10 48.41 -79.45
CA GLY A 224 -16.49 49.45 -78.61
C GLY A 224 -15.09 49.88 -79.05
N ASP A 225 -14.59 50.93 -78.41
CA ASP A 225 -13.20 51.36 -78.46
C ASP A 225 -12.37 50.61 -77.42
N ILE A 226 -11.33 49.94 -77.90
CA ILE A 226 -10.45 49.09 -77.10
C ILE A 226 -9.04 49.68 -77.11
N PHE A 227 -8.45 49.81 -75.93
CA PHE A 227 -7.09 50.32 -75.78
C PHE A 227 -6.18 49.26 -75.20
N VAL A 228 -5.03 49.02 -75.83
CA VAL A 228 -4.00 48.10 -75.32
C VAL A 228 -2.81 48.91 -74.79
N ILE A 229 -2.55 48.78 -73.49
CA ILE A 229 -1.49 49.49 -72.77
C ILE A 229 -0.44 48.47 -72.32
N GLY A 230 0.81 48.70 -72.70
CA GLY A 230 1.95 47.98 -72.14
C GLY A 230 2.30 48.58 -70.78
N ASP A 231 2.29 47.76 -69.74
CA ASP A 231 2.57 48.14 -68.36
C ASP A 231 3.65 47.23 -67.78
N GLU A 232 4.83 47.77 -67.51
CA GLU A 232 5.98 47.04 -66.96
C GLU A 232 5.73 46.53 -65.53
N SER A 233 4.74 47.07 -64.82
CA SER A 233 4.37 46.57 -63.49
C SER A 233 3.57 45.26 -63.53
N ILE A 234 3.11 44.85 -64.72
CA ILE A 234 2.41 43.59 -64.91
C ILE A 234 3.41 42.52 -65.35
N GLU A 235 3.48 41.43 -64.57
CA GLU A 235 4.34 40.29 -64.89
C GLU A 235 3.90 39.57 -66.17
N ALA A 236 4.85 38.92 -66.86
CA ALA A 236 4.56 38.07 -67.99
C ALA A 236 3.57 36.94 -67.61
N GLY A 237 2.62 36.65 -68.50
CA GLY A 237 1.53 35.70 -68.27
C GLY A 237 0.30 36.28 -67.57
N ASN A 238 0.30 37.59 -67.28
CA ASN A 238 -0.83 38.28 -66.67
C ASN A 238 -1.30 39.48 -67.52
N ALA A 239 -2.60 39.78 -67.40
CA ALA A 239 -3.24 40.96 -67.98
C ALA A 239 -4.39 41.44 -67.08
N ILE A 240 -4.72 42.71 -67.20
CA ILE A 240 -5.83 43.36 -66.52
C ILE A 240 -6.75 43.95 -67.57
N ILE A 241 -8.03 43.60 -67.51
CA ILE A 241 -9.06 44.16 -68.39
C ILE A 241 -9.94 45.10 -67.56
N ASP A 242 -9.77 46.40 -67.77
CA ASP A 242 -10.60 47.44 -67.16
C ASP A 242 -11.80 47.74 -68.06
N THR A 243 -13.01 47.46 -67.58
CA THR A 243 -14.29 47.72 -68.26
C THR A 243 -15.09 48.78 -67.49
N GLN A 244 -16.18 49.29 -68.07
CA GLN A 244 -17.09 50.21 -67.35
C GLN A 244 -17.76 49.56 -66.12
N ARG A 245 -17.85 48.22 -66.09
CA ARG A 245 -18.50 47.44 -65.03
C ARG A 245 -17.54 46.99 -63.94
N GLY A 246 -16.23 47.17 -64.14
CA GLY A 246 -15.21 46.76 -63.19
C GLY A 246 -13.95 46.23 -63.87
N ARG A 247 -13.06 45.69 -63.04
CA ARG A 247 -11.75 45.18 -63.41
C ARG A 247 -11.74 43.65 -63.37
N LEU A 248 -11.19 43.04 -64.41
CA LEU A 248 -10.91 41.60 -64.48
C LEU A 248 -9.40 41.38 -64.40
N LEU A 249 -8.97 40.52 -63.47
CA LEU A 249 -7.60 40.01 -63.41
C LEU A 249 -7.57 38.70 -64.20
N VAL A 250 -6.65 38.60 -65.15
CA VAL A 250 -6.60 37.50 -66.10
C VAL A 250 -5.17 37.02 -66.22
N GLY A 251 -4.96 35.71 -66.14
CA GLY A 251 -3.64 35.11 -66.31
C GLY A 251 -3.26 34.16 -65.19
N ILE A 252 -1.98 33.82 -65.15
CA ILE A 252 -1.42 32.80 -64.25
C ILE A 252 -1.79 33.07 -62.79
N ASP A 253 -1.61 34.31 -62.32
CA ASP A 253 -1.79 34.64 -60.90
C ASP A 253 -3.23 34.43 -60.47
N SER A 254 -4.20 34.89 -61.28
CA SER A 254 -5.63 34.74 -60.99
C SER A 254 -6.07 33.27 -60.91
N VAL A 255 -5.51 32.41 -61.77
CA VAL A 255 -5.80 30.98 -61.78
C VAL A 255 -5.15 30.28 -60.59
N LEU A 256 -3.88 30.60 -60.32
CA LEU A 256 -3.15 30.03 -59.18
C LEU A 256 -3.77 30.42 -57.84
N ASP A 257 -4.22 31.67 -57.69
CA ASP A 257 -4.90 32.11 -56.49
C ASP A 257 -6.21 31.36 -56.27
N LYS A 258 -6.98 31.12 -57.34
CA LYS A 258 -8.20 30.31 -57.24
C LYS A 258 -7.90 28.85 -56.91
N VAL A 259 -6.84 28.27 -57.48
CA VAL A 259 -6.39 26.92 -57.16
C VAL A 259 -5.90 26.82 -55.70
N LYS A 260 -5.17 27.83 -55.21
CA LYS A 260 -4.75 27.91 -53.81
C LYS A 260 -5.96 27.97 -52.88
N GLU A 261 -6.96 28.81 -53.18
CA GLU A 261 -8.19 28.93 -52.37
C GLU A 261 -8.98 27.62 -52.27
N GLU A 262 -9.04 26.83 -53.34
CA GLU A 262 -9.79 25.57 -53.35
C GLU A 262 -9.02 24.39 -52.75
N LEU A 263 -7.67 24.45 -52.72
CA LEU A 263 -6.83 23.32 -52.32
C LEU A 263 -6.13 23.47 -50.96
N LEU A 264 -5.92 24.69 -50.47
CA LEU A 264 -5.24 25.00 -49.20
C LEU A 264 -6.22 25.53 -48.16
#